data_AF-A0A377DVQ5-F1
#
_entry.id   AF-A0A377DVQ5-F1
#
_cell.length_a   1.000
_cell.length_b   1.000
_cell.length_c   1.000
_cell.angle_alpha   90.00
_cell.angle_beta   90.00
_cell.angle_gamma   90.00
#
_symmetry.space_group_name_H-M   'P 1'
#
loop_
_entity.id
_entity.type
_entity.pdbx_description
1 polymer ?
#
loop_
_entity_poly.entity_id
_entity_poly.type
_entity_poly.pdbx_seq_one_letter_code
_entity_poly.pdbx_strand_id
1 'polypeptide(L)' 'MDKQSLHETAKRLALELPFVELCWPFGPEFDVFKIGGKIFMLSSELRGVPFINLKSDPQKIPVKSANIPKH' A
#
# COMPACT_ATOMS: atom_id res chain seq x y z
N MET A 1 -9.22 -14.91 -15.73
CA MET A 1 -9.87 -13.70 -15.17
C MET A 1 -9.52 -13.72 -13.70
N ASP A 2 -8.60 -12.91 -13.15
CA ASP A 2 -8.16 -11.57 -13.48
C ASP A 2 -6.70 -11.39 -12.99
N LYS A 3 -5.77 -10.92 -13.83
CA LYS A 3 -4.41 -10.52 -13.37
C LYS A 3 -4.53 -9.12 -12.75
N GLN A 4 -5.23 -9.02 -11.64
CA GLN A 4 -5.37 -7.75 -10.94
C GLN A 4 -4.00 -7.38 -10.39
N SER A 5 -3.45 -6.24 -10.85
CA SER A 5 -2.15 -5.76 -10.38
C SER A 5 -2.17 -5.55 -8.87
N LEU A 6 -1.02 -5.75 -8.22
CA LEU A 6 -0.84 -5.58 -6.76
C LEU A 6 -1.39 -4.22 -6.29
N HIS A 7 -1.08 -3.16 -7.05
CA HIS A 7 -1.55 -1.80 -6.79
C HIS A 7 -3.07 -1.66 -6.90
N GLU A 8 -3.69 -2.24 -7.93
CA GLU A 8 -5.15 -2.16 -8.13
C GLU A 8 -5.90 -2.83 -6.98
N THR A 9 -5.46 -4.02 -6.59
CA THR A 9 -6.06 -4.76 -5.47
C THR A 9 -5.95 -3.97 -4.18
N ALA A 10 -4.76 -3.46 -3.88
CA ALA A 10 -4.52 -2.78 -2.63
C ALA A 10 -5.18 -1.39 -2.58
N LYS A 11 -5.22 -0.67 -3.70
CA LYS A 11 -5.95 0.59 -3.83
C LYS A 11 -7.44 0.38 -3.59
N ARG A 12 -8.03 -0.66 -4.19
CA ARG A 12 -9.42 -1.03 -3.92
C ARG A 12 -9.66 -1.28 -2.43
N LEU A 13 -8.87 -2.13 -1.80
CA LEU A 13 -9.00 -2.45 -0.38
C LEU A 13 -8.80 -1.23 0.53
N ALA A 14 -7.84 -0.36 0.20
CA ALA A 14 -7.61 0.87 0.94
C ALA A 14 -8.80 1.82 0.85
N LEU A 15 -9.40 1.95 -0.34
CA LEU A 15 -10.56 2.80 -0.60
C LEU A 15 -11.85 2.27 0.07
N GLU A 16 -11.91 1.00 0.44
CA GLU A 16 -13.02 0.43 1.21
C GLU A 16 -12.97 0.78 2.71
N LEU A 17 -11.85 1.34 3.20
CA LEU A 17 -11.74 1.76 4.59
C LEU A 17 -12.46 3.09 4.83
N PRO A 18 -13.20 3.23 5.94
CA PRO A 18 -13.89 4.47 6.26
C PRO A 18 -12.88 5.59 6.52
N PHE A 19 -13.20 6.80 6.01
CA PHE A 19 -12.38 8.02 6.16
C PHE A 19 -10.98 7.91 5.53
N VAL A 20 -10.81 7.04 4.55
CA VAL A 20 -9.58 6.99 3.77
C VAL A 20 -9.45 8.21 2.86
N GLU A 21 -8.24 8.76 2.83
CA GLU A 21 -7.85 9.86 1.95
C GLU A 21 -6.68 9.39 1.06
N LEU A 22 -6.82 9.54 -0.25
CA LEU A 22 -5.73 9.33 -1.22
C LEU A 22 -5.06 10.67 -1.53
N CYS A 23 -3.73 10.71 -1.47
CA CYS A 23 -2.94 11.91 -1.75
C CYS A 23 -1.57 11.56 -2.39
N TRP A 24 -0.94 12.56 -3.01
CA TRP A 24 0.34 12.44 -3.73
C TRP A 24 1.39 13.44 -3.22
N PRO A 25 1.80 13.39 -1.94
CA PRO A 25 2.75 14.35 -1.38
C PRO A 25 4.15 14.30 -2.00
N PHE A 26 4.52 13.18 -2.64
CA PHE A 26 5.82 12.96 -3.28
C PHE A 26 5.74 12.96 -4.82
N GLY A 27 4.56 13.20 -5.38
CA GLY A 27 4.30 13.11 -6.82
C GLY A 27 3.30 12.00 -7.19
N PRO A 28 2.79 12.03 -8.43
CA PRO A 28 1.72 11.13 -8.90
C PRO A 28 2.12 9.66 -8.95
N GLU A 29 3.42 9.35 -8.89
CA GLU A 29 3.96 8.00 -8.87
C GLU A 29 3.85 7.31 -7.48
N PHE A 30 3.47 8.07 -6.45
CA PHE A 30 3.35 7.60 -5.07
C PHE A 30 1.93 7.79 -4.56
N ASP A 31 1.13 6.73 -4.63
CA ASP A 31 -0.20 6.71 -4.02
C ASP A 31 -0.04 6.58 -2.50
N VAL A 32 -0.40 7.62 -1.75
CA VAL A 32 -0.35 7.64 -0.27
C VAL A 32 -1.76 7.67 0.30
N PHE A 33 -2.11 6.64 1.07
CA PHE A 33 -3.40 6.52 1.74
C PHE A 33 -3.29 6.87 3.22
N LYS A 34 -4.22 7.70 3.70
CA LYS A 34 -4.29 8.20 5.08
C LYS A 34 -5.66 7.94 5.68
N ILE A 35 -5.72 7.75 7.00
CA ILE A 35 -6.96 7.77 7.78
C ILE A 35 -6.73 8.73 8.95
N GLY A 36 -7.60 9.72 9.11
CA GLY A 36 -7.48 10.73 10.17
C GLY A 36 -6.13 11.46 10.14
N GLY A 37 -5.64 11.81 8.94
CA GLY A 37 -4.35 12.48 8.74
C GLY A 37 -3.10 11.62 8.90
N LYS A 38 -3.22 10.33 9.26
CA LYS A 38 -2.08 9.41 9.42
C LYS A 38 -1.94 8.47 8.23
N ILE A 39 -0.74 8.39 7.66
CA ILE A 39 -0.43 7.47 6.55
C ILE A 39 -0.46 6.03 7.08
N PHE A 40 -1.27 5.18 6.46
CA PHE A 40 -1.30 3.75 6.73
C PHE A 40 -0.85 2.91 5.54
N MET A 41 -0.92 3.43 4.31
CA MET A 41 -0.47 2.70 3.13
C MET A 41 0.23 3.62 2.12
N LEU A 42 1.29 3.12 1.49
CA LEU A 42 1.95 3.72 0.34
C LEU A 42 2.11 2.67 -0.75
N SER A 43 1.75 3.02 -1.99
CA SER A 43 1.84 2.16 -3.16
C SER A 43 2.67 2.87 -4.23
N SER A 44 3.72 2.20 -4.73
CA SER A 44 4.59 2.74 -5.77
C SER A 44 5.42 1.63 -6.42
N GLU A 45 6.28 2.00 -7.37
CA GLU A 45 7.21 1.10 -8.05
C GLU A 45 8.65 1.51 -7.75
N LEU A 46 9.51 0.53 -7.43
CA LEU A 46 10.93 0.77 -7.24
C LEU A 46 11.70 -0.08 -8.26
N ARG A 47 12.39 0.57 -9.20
CA ARG A 47 13.21 -0.09 -10.24
C ARG A 47 12.43 -1.11 -11.07
N GLY A 48 11.18 -0.80 -11.47
CA GLY A 48 10.34 -1.74 -12.23
C GLY A 48 9.64 -2.81 -11.39
N VAL A 49 9.80 -2.78 -10.07
CA VAL A 49 9.19 -3.74 -9.15
C VAL A 49 8.10 -3.06 -8.33
N PRO A 50 6.82 -3.44 -8.48
CA PRO A 50 5.74 -2.86 -7.70
C PRO A 50 5.86 -3.26 -6.24
N PHE A 51 5.75 -2.29 -5.33
CA PHE A 51 5.76 -2.52 -3.90
C PHE A 51 4.65 -1.75 -3.19
N ILE A 52 4.29 -2.24 -2.00
CA ILE A 52 3.33 -1.60 -1.11
C ILE A 52 3.91 -1.61 0.30
N ASN A 53 3.91 -0.46 0.95
CA ASN A 53 4.17 -0.34 2.37
C ASN A 53 2.83 -0.20 3.10
N LEU A 54 2.51 -1.15 3.98
CA LEU A 54 1.31 -1.13 4.82
C LEU A 54 1.72 -1.05 6.29
N LYS A 55 1.19 -0.07 7.01
CA LYS A 55 1.29 0.03 8.46
C LYS A 55 0.06 -0.64 9.06
N SER A 56 0.27 -1.84 9.60
CA SER A 56 -0.74 -2.53 10.40
C SER A 56 -0.44 -2.38 11.88
N ASP A 57 -1.48 -2.47 12.70
CA ASP A 57 -1.31 -2.64 14.14
C ASP A 57 -0.58 -3.98 14.40
N PRO A 58 0.52 -4.00 15.17
CA PRO A 58 1.32 -5.20 15.39
C PRO A 58 0.56 -6.33 16.08
N GLN A 59 -0.56 -6.05 16.76
CA GLN A 59 -1.39 -7.08 17.40
C GLN A 59 -2.26 -7.84 16.38
N LYS A 60 -2.36 -7.37 15.13
CA LYS A 60 -3.23 -7.93 14.09
C LYS A 60 -2.50 -8.66 12.96
N ILE A 61 -1.18 -8.84 13.07
CA ILE A 61 -0.37 -9.44 11.99
C ILE A 61 -0.16 -10.95 12.18
N PRO A 62 -0.74 -11.84 11.35
CA PRO A 62 -0.10 -13.12 11.08
C PRO A 62 1.18 -12.84 10.30
N VAL A 63 2.34 -13.21 10.86
CA VAL A 63 3.65 -12.95 10.25
C VAL A 63 3.68 -13.56 8.84
N LYS A 64 3.67 -12.71 7.82
CA LYS A 64 3.99 -13.10 6.44
C LYS A 64 5.05 -12.14 5.97
N SER A 65 6.30 -12.46 6.31
CA SER A 65 7.48 -11.81 5.76
C SER A 65 7.46 -12.04 4.25
N ALA A 66 6.99 -11.04 3.51
CA ALA A 66 7.20 -11.00 2.07
C ALA A 66 8.70 -10.94 1.84
N ASN A 67 9.20 -11.95 1.14
CA ASN A 67 10.60 -12.18 0.82
C ASN A 67 11.18 -10.96 0.07
N ILE A 68 11.91 -10.11 0.80
CA ILE A 68 12.75 -9.08 0.19
C ILE A 68 14.07 -9.77 -0.15
N PRO A 69 14.38 -10.03 -1.43
CA PRO A 69 15.69 -10.57 -1.77
C PRO A 69 16.76 -9.56 -1.34
N LYS A 70 17.61 -9.98 -0.40
CA LYS A 70 18.85 -9.28 -0.08
C LYS A 70 19.85 -9.63 -1.18
N HIS A 71 20.31 -8.63 -1.93
CA HIS A 71 21.58 -8.74 -2.63
C HIS A 71 22.72 -8.67 -1.62
#